data_AF-A0A7S2H498-F1
#
_entry.id   AF-A0A7S2H498-F1
#
_cell.length_a   1.000
_cell.length_b   1.000
_cell.length_c   1.000
_cell.angle_alpha   90.00
_cell.angle_beta   90.00
_cell.angle_gamma   90.00
#
_symmetry.space_group_name_H-M   'P 1'
#
loop_
_entity.id
_entity.type
_entity.pdbx_description
1 polymer ?
#
loop_
_entity_poly.entity_id
_entity_poly.type
_entity_poly.pdbx_seq_one_letter_code
_entity_poly.pdbx_strand_id
1 'polypeptide(L)'
;AASATPELAELDATLVFAADSAEANERWIGEEVGGFDSYLAADDDDETVEAQEVYRGADIEGPLVNVPATCNALCLVMRDAKTLRFVKYLSRDAPSSRADVAATFVVDAPEGSSSDD
;
A
#
# COMPACT_ATOMS: atom_id res chain seq x y z
N ALA A 1 -14.13 -30.51 -20.01
CA ALA A 1 -13.14 -29.44 -19.84
C ALA A 1 -13.54 -28.68 -18.59
N ALA A 2 -12.76 -28.79 -17.52
CA ALA A 2 -12.98 -27.98 -16.34
C ALA A 2 -12.69 -26.52 -16.74
N SER A 3 -13.70 -25.67 -16.67
CA SER A 3 -13.55 -24.23 -16.85
C SER A 3 -12.74 -23.74 -15.65
N ALA A 4 -11.45 -23.44 -15.84
CA ALA A 4 -10.67 -22.73 -14.84
C ALA A 4 -11.32 -21.35 -14.67
N THR A 5 -11.91 -21.09 -13.51
CA THR A 5 -12.32 -19.75 -13.13
C THR A 5 -11.04 -18.92 -13.08
N PRO A 6 -10.91 -17.79 -13.80
CA PRO A 6 -9.71 -16.98 -13.72
C PRO A 6 -9.55 -16.52 -12.26
N GLU A 7 -8.35 -16.69 -11.72
CA GLU A 7 -8.00 -16.04 -10.47
C GLU A 7 -8.17 -14.53 -10.68
N LEU A 8 -8.98 -13.89 -9.83
CA LEU A 8 -9.23 -12.46 -9.92
C LEU A 8 -8.17 -11.75 -9.08
N ALA A 9 -7.48 -10.79 -9.69
CA ALA A 9 -6.56 -9.88 -9.00
C ALA A 9 -7.19 -8.49 -8.89
N GLU A 10 -6.69 -7.68 -7.95
CA GLU A 10 -7.12 -6.29 -7.81
C GLU A 10 -5.98 -5.35 -8.20
N LEU A 11 -6.27 -4.40 -9.09
CA LEU A 11 -5.37 -3.32 -9.47
C LEU A 11 -5.81 -2.03 -8.75
N ASP A 12 -5.00 -1.57 -7.82
CA ASP A 12 -5.17 -0.29 -7.17
C ASP A 12 -4.46 0.81 -7.97
N ALA A 13 -5.16 1.93 -8.19
CA ALA A 13 -4.64 3.13 -8.82
C ALA A 13 -4.86 4.33 -7.90
N THR A 14 -3.79 4.98 -7.48
CA THR A 14 -3.84 6.13 -6.56
C THR A 14 -3.04 7.29 -7.11
N LEU A 15 -3.69 8.42 -7.36
CA LEU A 15 -3.07 9.69 -7.76
C LEU A 15 -3.12 10.66 -6.59
N VAL A 16 -1.97 11.09 -6.09
CA VAL A 16 -1.86 11.92 -4.87
C VAL A 16 -1.65 13.40 -5.21
N PHE A 17 -2.28 14.26 -4.40
CA PHE A 17 -2.11 15.70 -4.33
C PHE A 17 -1.75 16.09 -2.89
N ALA A 18 -0.52 16.55 -2.70
CA ALA A 18 0.03 16.98 -1.42
C ALA A 18 0.97 18.17 -1.65
N ALA A 19 1.40 18.85 -0.58
CA ALA A 19 2.45 19.86 -0.69
C ALA A 19 3.73 19.26 -1.31
N ASP A 20 4.28 19.93 -2.31
CA ASP A 20 5.33 19.41 -3.21
C ASP A 20 6.63 20.22 -3.19
N SER A 21 6.79 21.13 -2.22
CA SER A 21 8.07 21.81 -2.00
C SER A 21 9.16 20.81 -1.63
N ALA A 22 10.43 21.16 -1.84
CA ALA A 22 11.55 20.28 -1.49
C ALA A 22 11.51 19.83 -0.01
N GLU A 23 11.26 20.77 0.91
CA GLU A 23 11.11 20.49 2.33
C GLU A 23 9.89 19.60 2.63
N ALA A 24 8.77 19.78 1.93
CA ALA A 24 7.61 18.92 2.10
C ALA A 24 7.90 17.49 1.63
N ASN A 25 8.53 17.35 0.46
CA ASN A 25 8.89 16.05 -0.12
C ASN A 25 9.85 15.27 0.80
N GLU A 26 10.86 15.91 1.38
CA GLU A 26 11.75 15.26 2.36
C GLU A 26 10.96 14.68 3.54
N ARG A 27 9.96 15.41 4.04
CA ARG A 27 9.13 14.96 5.17
C ARG A 27 8.16 13.83 4.77
N TRP A 28 7.60 13.88 3.57
CA TRP A 28 6.78 12.79 3.04
C TRP A 28 7.60 11.51 2.83
N ILE A 29 8.78 11.64 2.22
CA ILE A 29 9.70 10.52 1.95
C ILE A 29 10.26 9.94 3.25
N GLY A 30 10.47 10.77 4.28
CA GLY A 30 10.90 10.31 5.60
C GLY A 30 9.87 9.47 6.36
N GLU A 31 8.61 9.43 5.90
CA GLU A 31 7.48 8.69 6.50
C GLU A 31 7.11 9.10 7.94
N GLU A 32 7.84 10.03 8.58
CA GLU A 32 7.65 10.44 9.99
C GLU A 32 6.31 11.14 10.25
N VAL A 33 5.73 11.75 9.22
CA VAL A 33 4.43 12.44 9.29
C VAL A 33 3.27 11.55 8.87
N GLY A 34 3.54 10.28 8.53
CA GLY A 34 2.55 9.34 8.01
C GLY A 34 1.99 9.76 6.66
N GLY A 35 0.74 9.37 6.38
CA GLY A 35 0.08 9.69 5.12
C GLY A 35 0.64 8.97 3.90
N PHE A 36 1.51 7.98 4.04
CA PHE A 36 1.91 7.08 2.95
C PHE A 36 0.90 5.94 2.79
N ASP A 37 0.82 5.37 1.59
CA ASP A 37 0.01 4.17 1.31
C ASP A 37 0.88 2.94 1.56
N SER A 38 0.41 2.01 2.39
CA SER A 38 1.16 0.84 2.83
C SER A 38 0.44 -0.44 2.44
N TYR A 39 1.21 -1.38 1.90
CA TYR A 39 0.75 -2.70 1.50
C TYR A 39 1.51 -3.75 2.31
N LEU A 40 0.76 -4.62 2.98
CA LEU A 40 1.28 -5.69 3.84
C LEU A 40 0.76 -7.03 3.31
N ALA A 41 1.60 -8.07 3.37
CA ALA A 41 1.08 -9.43 3.24
C ALA A 41 0.18 -9.71 4.45
N ALA A 42 -1.00 -10.30 4.24
CA ALA A 42 -1.71 -10.93 5.35
C ALA A 42 -1.04 -12.29 5.59
N ASP A 43 -0.30 -12.40 6.67
CA ASP A 43 0.00 -13.71 7.24
C ASP A 43 -1.27 -14.29 7.88
N ASP A 44 -1.46 -15.60 7.72
CA ASP A 44 -2.62 -16.35 8.24
C ASP A 44 -2.59 -16.53 9.78
N ASP A 45 -1.57 -16.01 10.47
CA ASP A 45 -1.41 -16.08 11.93
C ASP A 45 -1.77 -14.75 12.63
N ASP A 46 -2.28 -14.84 13.88
CA ASP A 46 -2.74 -13.74 14.76
C ASP A 46 -1.70 -12.61 15.03
N GLU A 47 -0.51 -12.67 14.43
CA GLU A 47 0.59 -11.69 14.54
C GLU A 47 0.38 -10.42 13.68
N THR A 48 -0.57 -10.41 12.74
CA THR A 48 -0.80 -9.27 11.83
C THR A 48 -1.24 -7.99 12.54
N VAL A 49 -1.88 -8.08 13.71
CA VAL A 49 -2.30 -6.89 14.50
C VAL A 49 -1.12 -6.27 15.24
N GLU A 50 -0.18 -7.08 15.74
CA GLU A 50 1.05 -6.60 16.40
C GLU A 50 1.99 -5.90 15.40
N ALA A 51 2.01 -6.36 14.14
CA ALA A 51 2.77 -5.74 13.05
C ALA A 51 2.35 -4.29 12.75
N GLN A 52 1.07 -3.97 12.94
CA GLN A 52 0.55 -2.61 12.68
C GLN A 52 0.94 -1.60 13.78
N GLU A 53 1.12 -2.08 15.02
CA GLU A 53 1.49 -1.26 16.19
C GLU A 53 3.02 -1.11 16.34
N VAL A 54 3.81 -2.11 15.96
CA VAL A 54 5.27 -2.09 16.05
C VAL A 54 5.91 -1.82 14.68
N TYR A 55 5.81 -0.57 14.22
CA TYR A 55 6.52 -0.11 13.03
C TYR A 55 8.05 -0.15 13.30
N ARG A 56 8.73 -1.18 12.78
CA ARG A 56 10.17 -1.57 12.99
C ARG A 56 10.46 -2.56 14.13
N GLY A 57 9.57 -3.50 14.44
CA GLY A 57 9.91 -4.70 15.22
C GLY A 57 10.72 -5.68 14.35
N ALA A 58 11.88 -6.13 14.83
CA ALA A 58 12.87 -6.87 14.03
C ALA A 58 12.48 -8.32 13.66
N ASP A 59 11.28 -8.78 13.98
CA ASP A 59 10.84 -10.18 13.82
C ASP A 59 9.55 -10.36 13.01
N ILE A 60 8.96 -9.28 12.46
CA ILE A 60 7.75 -9.37 11.62
C ILE A 60 8.12 -9.00 10.18
N GLU A 61 7.68 -9.78 9.20
CA GLU A 61 7.85 -9.43 7.78
C GLU A 61 7.31 -8.01 7.55
N GLY A 62 8.22 -7.10 7.16
CA GLY A 62 7.90 -5.69 6.98
C GLY A 62 6.92 -5.46 5.81
N PRO A 63 6.47 -4.21 5.61
CA PRO A 63 5.58 -3.88 4.50
C PRO A 63 6.18 -4.29 3.16
N LEU A 64 5.34 -4.86 2.28
CA LEU A 64 5.70 -5.17 0.89
C LEU A 64 6.11 -3.90 0.16
N VAL A 65 5.35 -2.81 0.37
CA VAL A 65 5.69 -1.49 -0.17
C VAL A 65 5.04 -0.38 0.65
N ASN A 66 5.82 0.67 0.92
CA ASN A 66 5.32 1.97 1.35
C ASN A 66 5.50 2.98 0.23
N VAL A 67 4.42 3.72 -0.07
CA VAL A 67 4.39 4.75 -1.10
C VAL A 67 4.18 6.11 -0.43
N PRO A 68 5.22 6.95 -0.34
CA PRO A 68 5.11 8.31 0.20
C PRO A 68 4.06 9.16 -0.52
N ALA A 69 3.47 10.13 0.19
CA ALA A 69 2.51 11.06 -0.38
C ALA A 69 3.19 12.02 -1.38
N THR A 70 3.35 11.58 -2.62
CA THR A 70 4.05 12.32 -3.68
C THR A 70 3.05 12.99 -4.60
N CYS A 71 3.09 14.32 -4.69
CA CYS A 71 2.18 15.08 -5.53
C CYS A 71 2.37 14.73 -7.03
N ASN A 72 1.26 14.60 -7.76
CA ASN A 72 1.25 14.29 -9.19
C ASN A 72 1.96 12.97 -9.54
N ALA A 73 1.99 12.03 -8.58
CA ALA A 73 2.44 10.65 -8.81
C ALA A 73 1.22 9.72 -8.86
N LEU A 74 1.08 8.99 -9.96
CA LEU A 74 0.12 7.90 -10.10
C LEU A 74 0.82 6.58 -9.73
N CYS A 75 0.37 5.97 -8.64
CA CYS A 75 0.86 4.68 -8.18
C CYS A 75 -0.13 3.58 -8.57
N LEU A 76 0.39 2.54 -9.22
CA LEU A 76 -0.35 1.36 -9.63
C LEU A 76 0.20 0.16 -8.87
N VAL A 77 -0.65 -0.54 -8.13
CA VAL A 77 -0.27 -1.73 -7.36
C VAL A 77 -1.21 -2.86 -7.73
N MET A 78 -0.64 -3.95 -8.24
CA MET A 78 -1.37 -5.20 -8.43
C MET A 78 -1.26 -5.99 -7.14
N ARG A 79 -2.40 -6.31 -6.53
CA ARG A 79 -2.43 -7.05 -5.28
C ARG A 79 -3.32 -8.29 -5.37
N ASP A 80 -2.90 -9.32 -4.66
CA ASP A 80 -3.70 -10.50 -4.43
C ASP A 80 -4.78 -10.24 -3.36
N ALA A 81 -5.64 -11.24 -3.15
CA ALA A 81 -6.73 -11.16 -2.17
C ALA A 81 -6.24 -11.12 -0.71
N LYS A 82 -4.98 -11.51 -0.44
CA LYS A 82 -4.40 -11.55 0.90
C LYS A 82 -3.60 -10.29 1.23
N THR A 83 -3.40 -9.38 0.30
CA THR A 83 -2.66 -8.13 0.57
C THR A 83 -3.55 -7.11 1.27
N LEU A 84 -3.16 -6.71 2.48
CA LEU A 84 -3.78 -5.62 3.22
C LEU A 84 -3.25 -4.28 2.74
N ARG A 85 -4.14 -3.29 2.61
CA ARG A 85 -3.79 -1.92 2.23
C ARG A 85 -4.36 -0.92 3.23
N PHE A 86 -3.55 0.07 3.62
CA PHE A 86 -4.04 1.20 4.39
C PHE A 86 -3.20 2.46 4.14
N VAL A 87 -3.81 3.64 4.35
CA VAL A 87 -3.09 4.91 4.42
C VAL A 87 -2.74 5.18 5.89
N LYS A 88 -1.46 5.36 6.20
CA LYS A 88 -1.02 5.63 7.58
C LYS A 88 -1.61 6.95 8.07
N TYR A 89 -1.96 6.99 9.37
CA TYR A 89 -2.43 8.20 10.04
C TYR A 89 -1.58 9.42 9.71
N LEU A 90 -2.23 10.52 9.35
CA LEU A 90 -1.56 11.77 9.00
C LEU A 90 -1.31 12.61 10.26
N SER A 91 -0.05 12.84 10.57
CA SER A 91 0.34 13.66 11.72
C SER A 91 -0.19 15.10 11.60
N ARG A 92 -0.47 15.72 12.75
CA ARG A 92 -0.74 17.17 12.82
C ARG A 92 0.40 18.00 12.24
N ASP A 93 1.63 17.50 12.33
CA ASP A 93 2.82 18.21 11.87
C ASP A 93 3.07 18.02 10.37
N ALA A 94 2.22 17.28 9.65
CA ALA A 94 2.38 17.06 8.22
C ALA A 94 2.43 18.40 7.43
N PRO A 95 3.23 18.48 6.34
CA PRO A 95 3.34 19.70 5.52
C PRO A 95 2.00 20.23 4.98
N SER A 96 1.05 19.34 4.73
CA SER A 96 -0.32 19.65 4.31
C SER A 96 -1.26 18.48 4.61
N SER A 97 -2.55 18.64 4.31
CA SER A 97 -3.41 17.47 4.11
C SER A 97 -2.94 16.65 2.90
N ARG A 98 -3.18 15.34 2.93
CA ARG A 98 -3.13 14.45 1.76
C ARG A 98 -4.52 14.43 1.12
N ALA A 99 -4.59 14.74 -0.17
CA ALA A 99 -5.77 14.50 -0.99
C ALA A 99 -5.38 13.54 -2.11
N ASP A 100 -6.22 12.57 -2.44
CA ASP A 100 -5.95 11.65 -3.54
C ASP A 100 -7.22 11.28 -4.30
N VAL A 101 -7.00 10.74 -5.50
CA VAL A 101 -8.01 10.02 -6.27
C VAL A 101 -7.58 8.56 -6.26
N ALA A 102 -8.36 7.72 -5.60
CA ALA A 102 -8.14 6.28 -5.50
C ALA A 102 -9.24 5.52 -6.28
N ALA A 103 -8.82 4.50 -7.01
CA ALA A 103 -9.69 3.56 -7.69
C ALA A 103 -9.13 2.14 -7.58
N THR A 104 -10.02 1.16 -7.52
CA THR A 104 -9.67 -0.27 -7.51
C THR A 104 -10.41 -0.95 -8.66
N PHE A 105 -9.69 -1.77 -9.41
CA PHE A 105 -10.21 -2.50 -10.56
C PHE A 105 -10.01 -4.00 -10.35
N VAL A 106 -11.07 -4.78 -10.56
CA VAL A 106 -10.96 -6.23 -10.64
C VAL A 106 -10.44 -6.57 -12.04
N VAL A 107 -9.34 -7.31 -12.11
CA VAL A 107 -8.66 -7.70 -13.36
C VAL A 107 -8.38 -9.19 -13.37
N ASP A 108 -8.19 -9.76 -14.56
CA ASP A 108 -7.72 -11.15 -14.68
C ASP A 108 -6.28 -11.23 -14.15
N ALA A 109 -5.98 -12.21 -13.30
CA ALA A 109 -4.63 -12.43 -12.82
C ALA A 109 -3.67 -12.77 -13.99
N PRO A 110 -2.42 -12.28 -13.96
CA PRO A 110 -1.43 -12.62 -14.97
C PRO A 110 -1.11 -14.12 -14.92
N GLU A 111 -0.89 -14.72 -16.09
CA GLU A 111 -0.54 -16.14 -16.17
C GLU A 111 0.81 -16.39 -15.45
N GLY A 112 0.80 -17.24 -14.42
CA GLY A 112 1.96 -17.56 -13.59
C GLY A 112 1.89 -17.11 -12.13
N SER A 113 0.80 -16.46 -11.69
CA SER A 113 0.59 -16.06 -10.29
C SER A 113 0.13 -17.19 -9.33
N SER A 114 0.08 -18.46 -9.77
CA SER A 114 -0.26 -19.58 -8.89
C SER A 114 0.89 -19.87 -7.92
N SER A 115 0.78 -19.37 -6.69
CA SER A 115 1.65 -19.75 -5.57
C SER A 115 1.27 -21.16 -5.08
N ASP A 116 1.77 -22.19 -5.77
CA ASP A 116 1.86 -23.57 -5.26
C ASP A 116 3.22 -23.75 -4.52
N ASP A 117 3.42 -23.01 -3.43
CA ASP A 117 4.46 -23.28 -2.41
C ASP A 117 3.84 -23.15 -1.00
#